data_AF-A0A7W1F614-F1
#
_entry.id   AF-A0A7W1F614-F1
#
_cell.length_a   1.000
_cell.length_b   1.000
_cell.length_c   1.000
_cell.angle_alpha   90.00
_cell.angle_beta   90.00
_cell.angle_gamma   90.00
#
_symmetry.space_group_name_H-M   'P 1'
#
loop_
_entity.id
_entity.type
_entity.pdbx_description
1 polymer ?
#
loop_
_entity_poly.entity_id
_entity_poly.type
_entity_poly.pdbx_seq_one_letter_code
_entity_poly.pdbx_strand_id
1 'polypeptide(L)'
;MIVVIDNYDSFTYNLVQYLWELGAEVTVWRNDEKTAAEVIAAKPERIVISPGPCTPNEAGVSLALIAAAAQAKTPLLGVCLGHQSIGQAFGGVVERAARLMHGK
;
A
#
# COMPACT_ATOMS: atom_id res chain seq x y z
N MET A 1 10.22 1.18 -12.77
CA MET A 1 9.39 1.98 -11.84
C MET A 1 8.62 1.13 -10.81
N ILE A 2 8.78 1.47 -9.53
CA ILE A 2 7.93 1.06 -8.40
C ILE A 2 6.92 2.18 -8.12
N VAL A 3 5.64 1.84 -7.98
CA VAL A 3 4.62 2.78 -7.50
C VAL A 3 4.42 2.58 -6.01
N VAL A 4 4.53 3.66 -5.23
CA VAL A 4 4.22 3.69 -3.81
C VAL A 4 2.91 4.45 -3.62
N ILE A 5 1.91 3.80 -3.02
CA ILE A 5 0.69 4.46 -2.56
C ILE A 5 0.91 4.92 -1.12
N ASP A 6 0.90 6.23 -0.92
CA ASP A 6 1.01 6.88 0.38
C ASP A 6 -0.38 7.06 1.02
N ASN A 7 -0.58 6.45 2.18
CA ASN A 7 -1.75 6.64 3.03
C ASN A 7 -1.52 7.76 4.06
N TYR A 8 -0.76 8.80 3.70
CA TYR A 8 -0.44 9.97 4.52
C TYR A 8 0.32 9.61 5.82
N ASP A 9 1.28 8.69 5.70
CA ASP A 9 2.05 8.22 6.85
C ASP A 9 3.46 8.79 6.89
N SER A 10 3.93 9.13 8.09
CA SER A 10 5.25 9.73 8.27
C SER A 10 6.40 8.77 7.93
N PHE A 11 6.17 7.45 7.95
CA PHE A 11 7.19 6.45 7.60
C PHE A 11 7.26 6.16 6.08
N THR A 12 6.32 6.66 5.27
CA THR A 12 6.38 6.50 3.81
C THR A 12 7.71 7.03 3.24
N TYR A 13 8.20 8.16 3.76
CA TYR A 13 9.48 8.73 3.35
C TYR A 13 10.64 7.75 3.56
N ASN A 14 10.69 7.04 4.70
CA ASN A 14 11.76 6.08 4.98
C ASN A 14 11.74 4.90 3.99
N LEU A 15 10.54 4.44 3.60
CA LEU A 15 10.41 3.38 2.59
C LEU A 15 10.90 3.87 1.22
N VAL A 16 10.46 5.05 0.80
CA VAL A 16 10.82 5.63 -0.50
C VAL A 16 12.33 5.90 -0.57
N GLN A 17 12.92 6.47 0.49
CA GLN A 17 14.34 6.71 0.58
C GLN A 17 15.14 5.41 0.40
N TYR A 18 14.76 4.35 1.13
CA TYR A 18 15.47 3.08 1.02
C TYR A 18 15.35 2.45 -0.38
N LEU A 19 14.19 2.57 -1.03
CA LEU A 19 14.03 2.13 -2.42
C LEU A 19 14.94 2.92 -3.38
N TRP A 20 15.07 4.23 -3.20
CA TRP A 20 16.01 5.04 -3.98
C TRP A 20 17.48 4.66 -3.72
N GLU A 21 17.86 4.38 -2.48
CA GLU A 21 19.21 3.90 -2.13
C GLU A 21 19.54 2.56 -2.81
N LEU A 22 18.53 1.72 -3.02
CA LEU A 22 18.65 0.47 -3.79
C LEU A 22 18.65 0.69 -5.32
N GLY A 23 18.57 1.93 -5.79
CA GLY A 23 18.56 2.29 -7.22
C GLY A 23 17.22 2.11 -7.90
N ALA A 24 16.12 1.95 -7.16
CA ALA A 24 14.79 1.85 -7.76
C ALA A 24 14.30 3.21 -8.23
N GLU A 25 13.70 3.26 -9.42
CA GLU A 25 12.88 4.38 -9.85
C GLU A 25 11.53 4.30 -9.12
N VAL A 26 11.18 5.33 -8.35
CA VAL A 26 9.97 5.35 -7.52
C VAL A 26 9.06 6.51 -7.89
N THR A 27 7.78 6.22 -8.07
CA THR A 27 6.70 7.20 -8.18
C THR A 27 5.79 7.06 -6.97
N VAL A 28 5.51 8.18 -6.30
CA VAL A 28 4.62 8.20 -5.13
C VAL A 28 3.31 8.87 -5.52
N TRP A 29 2.19 8.23 -5.19
CA TRP A 29 0.85 8.83 -5.26
C TRP A 29 0.13 8.65 -3.95
N ARG A 30 -0.68 9.63 -3.57
CA ARG A 30 -1.55 9.49 -2.40
C ARG A 30 -2.74 8.60 -2.72
N ASN A 31 -3.32 8.01 -1.69
CA ASN A 31 -4.42 7.06 -1.81
C ASN A 31 -5.72 7.61 -2.42
N ASP A 32 -5.77 8.93 -2.67
CA ASP A 32 -6.88 9.69 -3.25
C ASP A 32 -6.52 10.38 -4.58
N GLU A 33 -5.27 10.32 -5.04
CA GLU A 33 -4.81 11.00 -6.26
C GLU A 33 -5.09 10.21 -7.55
N LYS A 34 -5.16 8.88 -7.45
CA LYS A 34 -5.32 7.97 -8.59
C LYS A 34 -6.30 6.85 -8.29
N THR A 35 -7.08 6.49 -9.29
CA THR A 35 -7.88 5.26 -9.27
C THR A 35 -6.99 4.03 -9.49
N ALA A 36 -7.46 2.86 -9.07
CA ALA A 36 -6.73 1.60 -9.29
C ALA A 36 -6.45 1.34 -10.78
N ALA A 37 -7.41 1.69 -11.65
CA ALA A 37 -7.26 1.55 -13.09
C ALA A 37 -6.13 2.43 -13.64
N GLU A 38 -6.03 3.68 -13.20
CA GLU A 38 -4.94 4.58 -13.60
C GLU A 38 -3.58 4.08 -13.12
N VAL A 39 -3.51 3.55 -11.89
CA VAL A 39 -2.27 2.97 -11.35
C VAL A 39 -1.82 1.78 -12.20
N ILE A 40 -2.71 0.84 -12.53
CA ILE A 40 -2.37 -0.31 -13.37
C ILE A 40 -2.04 0.12 -14.80
N ALA A 41 -2.74 1.13 -15.35
CA ALA A 41 -2.47 1.67 -16.68
C ALA A 41 -1.08 2.30 -16.80
N ALA A 42 -0.51 2.80 -15.69
CA ALA A 42 0.87 3.26 -15.61
C ALA A 42 1.91 2.11 -15.68
N LYS A 43 1.47 0.85 -15.73
CA LYS A 43 2.30 -0.36 -15.87
C LYS A 43 3.44 -0.43 -14.83
N PRO A 44 3.16 -0.34 -13.53
CA PRO A 44 4.19 -0.51 -12.51
C PRO A 44 4.78 -1.91 -12.58
N GLU A 45 6.10 -2.00 -12.40
CA GLU A 45 6.77 -3.30 -12.26
C GLU A 45 6.43 -3.92 -10.89
N ARG A 46 6.28 -3.06 -9.87
CA ARG A 46 5.95 -3.43 -8.49
C ARG A 46 5.16 -2.31 -7.84
N ILE A 47 4.32 -2.69 -6.87
CA ILE A 47 3.50 -1.76 -6.08
C ILE A 47 3.86 -1.92 -4.60
N VAL A 48 3.96 -0.80 -3.88
CA VAL A 48 4.03 -0.78 -2.42
C VAL A 48 2.85 0.03 -1.90
N ILE A 49 2.10 -0.51 -0.93
CA ILE A 49 1.09 0.25 -0.19
C ILE A 49 1.65 0.53 1.19
N SER A 50 1.79 1.82 1.50
CA SER A 50 2.42 2.30 2.73
C SER A 50 1.59 1.98 3.98
N PRO A 51 2.18 2.13 5.18
CA PRO A 51 1.44 2.30 6.42
C PRO A 51 0.50 3.50 6.33
N GLY A 52 -0.42 3.61 7.27
CA GLY A 52 -1.34 4.73 7.39
C GLY A 52 -2.15 4.65 8.67
N PRO A 53 -2.77 5.76 9.09
CA PRO A 53 -3.79 5.75 10.13
C PRO A 53 -5.07 5.04 9.62
N CYS A 54 -6.00 4.74 10.54
CA CYS A 54 -7.32 4.15 10.25
C CYS A 54 -7.29 2.64 9.90
N THR A 55 -8.42 2.12 9.41
CA THR A 55 -8.60 0.72 9.00
C THR A 55 -8.58 0.61 7.47
N PRO A 56 -8.46 -0.61 6.91
CA PRO A 56 -8.52 -0.80 5.47
C PRO A 56 -9.77 -0.22 4.79
N ASN A 57 -10.89 -0.07 5.51
CA ASN A 57 -12.12 0.52 4.98
C ASN A 57 -11.97 2.00 4.62
N GLU A 58 -11.05 2.71 5.28
CA GLU A 58 -10.79 4.13 5.03
C GLU A 58 -9.52 4.37 4.20
N ALA A 59 -8.84 3.32 3.74
CA ALA A 59 -7.53 3.38 3.09
C ALA A 59 -7.58 3.80 1.60
N GLY A 60 -8.54 4.65 1.22
CA GLY A 60 -8.71 5.18 -0.13
C GLY A 60 -8.72 4.10 -1.21
N VAL A 61 -7.88 4.25 -2.24
CA VAL A 61 -7.78 3.32 -3.38
C VAL A 61 -7.22 1.93 -3.01
N SER A 62 -6.65 1.74 -1.82
CA SER A 62 -5.83 0.57 -1.48
C SER A 62 -6.51 -0.78 -1.73
N LEU A 63 -7.75 -0.97 -1.26
CA LEU A 63 -8.48 -2.24 -1.46
C LEU A 63 -8.73 -2.54 -2.95
N ALA A 64 -9.18 -1.53 -3.70
CA ALA A 64 -9.42 -1.66 -5.13
C ALA A 64 -8.12 -1.93 -5.90
N LEU A 65 -7.03 -1.27 -5.51
CA LEU A 65 -5.72 -1.46 -6.11
C LEU A 65 -5.16 -2.86 -5.86
N ILE A 66 -5.35 -3.43 -4.66
CA ILE A 66 -4.90 -4.79 -4.36
C ILE A 66 -5.60 -5.81 -5.24
N ALA A 67 -6.92 -5.70 -5.40
CA ALA A 67 -7.68 -6.56 -6.29
C ALA A 67 -7.21 -6.42 -7.76
N ALA A 68 -7.00 -5.18 -8.22
CA ALA A 68 -6.53 -4.90 -9.56
C ALA A 68 -5.10 -5.43 -9.82
N ALA A 69 -4.19 -5.26 -8.86
CA ALA A 69 -2.82 -5.77 -8.93
C ALA A 69 -2.79 -7.30 -9.00
N ALA A 70 -3.63 -7.98 -8.23
CA ALA A 70 -3.75 -9.43 -8.29
C ALA A 70 -4.28 -9.93 -9.64
N GLN A 71 -5.30 -9.26 -10.19
CA GLN A 71 -5.81 -9.57 -11.53
C GLN A 71 -4.75 -9.35 -12.61
N ALA A 72 -4.00 -8.25 -12.53
CA ALA A 72 -2.91 -7.91 -13.45
C ALA A 72 -1.63 -8.74 -13.22
N LYS A 73 -1.57 -9.54 -12.15
CA LYS A 73 -0.38 -10.27 -11.68
C LYS A 73 0.82 -9.36 -11.42
N THR A 74 0.56 -8.14 -10.97
CA THR A 74 1.59 -7.19 -10.56
C THR A 74 2.02 -7.47 -9.12
N PRO A 75 3.33 -7.68 -8.85
CA PRO A 75 3.82 -7.87 -7.49
C PRO A 75 3.47 -6.69 -6.58
N LEU A 76 2.94 -6.97 -5.39
CA LEU A 76 2.52 -5.97 -4.42
C LEU A 76 3.04 -6.30 -3.02
N LEU A 77 3.60 -5.30 -2.34
CA LEU A 77 3.99 -5.34 -0.94
C LEU A 77 3.13 -4.38 -0.12
N GLY A 78 2.45 -4.88 0.90
CA GLY A 78 1.69 -4.05 1.85
C GLY A 78 2.42 -3.95 3.19
N VAL A 79 2.57 -2.74 3.73
CA VAL A 79 3.23 -2.50 5.02
C VAL A 79 2.19 -1.95 6.02
N CYS A 80 2.10 -2.53 7.22
CA CYS A 80 1.14 -2.13 8.26
C CYS A 80 -0.31 -2.07 7.73
N LEU A 81 -0.90 -0.87 7.54
CA LEU A 81 -2.22 -0.70 6.92
C LEU A 81 -2.31 -1.37 5.54
N GLY A 82 -1.24 -1.29 4.74
CA GLY A 82 -1.15 -2.00 3.46
C GLY A 82 -1.23 -3.51 3.63
N HIS A 83 -0.62 -4.06 4.69
CA HIS A 83 -0.69 -5.50 4.99
C HIS A 83 -2.09 -5.93 5.42
N GLN A 84 -2.72 -5.16 6.30
CA GLN A 84 -4.11 -5.38 6.72
C GLN A 84 -5.08 -5.31 5.54
N SER A 85 -4.88 -4.34 4.65
CA SER A 85 -5.66 -4.18 3.42
C SER A 85 -5.55 -5.40 2.50
N ILE A 86 -4.38 -6.04 2.41
CA ILE A 86 -4.23 -7.30 1.64
C ILE A 86 -5.07 -8.40 2.27
N GLY A 87 -4.98 -8.59 3.59
CA GLY A 87 -5.78 -9.57 4.29
C GLY A 87 -7.27 -9.37 4.01
N GLN A 88 -7.77 -8.15 4.19
CA GLN A 88 -9.17 -7.82 3.97
C GLN A 88 -9.62 -7.98 2.50
N ALA A 89 -8.79 -7.56 1.53
CA ALA A 89 -9.12 -7.67 0.10
C ALA A 89 -9.34 -9.13 -0.36
N PHE A 90 -8.75 -10.09 0.35
CA PHE A 90 -8.91 -11.53 0.09
C PHE A 90 -9.80 -12.25 1.12
N GLY A 91 -10.66 -11.51 1.83
CA GLY A 91 -11.66 -12.07 2.73
C GLY A 91 -11.18 -12.39 4.14
N GLY A 92 -9.96 -11.99 4.50
CA GLY A 92 -9.48 -12.03 5.88
C GLY A 92 -10.19 -11.00 6.77
N VAL A 93 -10.20 -11.27 8.08
CA VAL A 93 -10.79 -10.37 9.09
C VAL A 93 -9.69 -9.51 9.71
N VAL A 94 -9.87 -8.20 9.70
CA VAL A 94 -9.00 -7.22 10.38
C VAL A 94 -9.76 -6.66 11.57
N GLU A 95 -9.32 -7.00 12.78
CA GLU A 95 -9.96 -6.60 14.03
C GLU A 95 -8.94 -6.11 15.07
N ARG A 96 -9.45 -5.48 16.14
CA ARG A 96 -8.57 -4.95 17.20
C ARG A 96 -7.90 -6.10 17.94
N ALA A 97 -6.58 -6.00 18.09
CA ALA A 97 -5.83 -6.90 18.95
C ALA A 97 -6.35 -6.85 20.40
N ALA A 98 -6.36 -7.99 21.07
CA ALA A 98 -6.79 -8.11 22.47
C ALA A 98 -5.95 -7.26 23.44
N ARG A 99 -4.69 -7.00 23.08
CA ARG A 99 -3.77 -6.16 23.86
C ARG A 99 -3.11 -5.13 22.95
N LEU A 100 -3.12 -3.88 23.39
CA LEU A 100 -2.38 -2.80 22.74
C LEU A 100 -0.88 -2.97 22.98
N MET A 101 -0.10 -2.87 21.92
CA MET A 101 1.36 -2.86 21.94
C MET A 101 1.84 -1.60 21.21
N HIS A 102 2.74 -0.84 21.84
CA HIS A 102 3.39 0.32 21.22
C HIS A 102 4.86 0.35 21.68
N GLY A 103 5.79 0.45 20.74
CA GLY A 103 7.20 0.19 21.03
C GLY A 103 7.51 -1.29 21.20
N LYS A 104 8.78 -1.59 21.51
CA LYS A 104 9.29 -2.95 21.68
C LYS A 104 8.74 -3.62 22.94
#